data_AF-A0A964NSZ8-F1
#
_entry.id   AF-A0A964NSZ8-F1
#
_cell.length_a   1.000
_cell.length_b   1.000
_cell.length_c   1.000
_cell.angle_alpha   90.00
_cell.angle_beta   90.00
_cell.angle_gamma   90.00
#
_symmetry.space_group_name_H-M   'P 1'
#
loop_
_entity.id
_entity.type
_entity.pdbx_description
1 polymer ?
#
loop_
_entity_poly.entity_id
_entity_poly.type
_entity_poly.pdbx_seq_one_letter_code
_entity_poly.pdbx_strand_id
1 'polypeptide(L)'
;MAHWLAPLIPIAWEESAGRHIAEAVFGATHTTSGQAKRICTTAAGTAALGRLTDRLSRVADSPYTFRIQVTPHPAVNALALPGGYAVIFSGLLDFAETPDEVAGVLAHEMAHVIHRHATTAVLRELGYALLFDLLSGGMAGGVVSVGHELLSLSYSRDAEADADATGLKLLERAGIGAHGFVAFWDRMRIREREGKDSAIKPPALLSTHLDSEARAALARSAPPTGTPALTAEEWRALKTICAG
;
A
#
# COMPACT_ATOMS: atom_id res chain seq x y z
N MET A 1 -2.12 1.63 -23.91
CA MET A 1 -0.89 2.39 -24.25
C MET A 1 0.01 2.64 -23.04
N ALA A 2 -0.52 2.96 -21.85
CA ALA A 2 0.29 3.25 -20.65
C ALA A 2 1.26 2.13 -20.22
N HIS A 3 0.89 0.85 -20.33
CA HIS A 3 1.75 -0.28 -19.92
C HIS A 3 3.04 -0.42 -20.74
N TRP A 4 3.04 -0.01 -22.02
CA TRP A 4 4.25 -0.03 -22.87
C TRP A 4 5.24 1.09 -22.52
N LEU A 5 4.73 2.17 -21.91
CA LEU A 5 5.50 3.40 -21.71
C LEU A 5 5.99 3.54 -20.27
N ALA A 6 5.34 2.89 -19.30
CA ALA A 6 5.85 2.83 -17.93
C ALA A 6 7.32 2.37 -17.90
N PRO A 7 7.74 1.26 -18.56
CA PRO A 7 9.16 0.84 -18.59
C PRO A 7 10.15 1.92 -19.06
N LEU A 8 9.73 2.88 -19.90
CA LEU A 8 10.58 3.94 -20.44
C LEU A 8 10.78 5.11 -19.47
N ILE A 9 9.96 5.23 -18.43
CA ILE A 9 10.13 6.28 -17.44
C ILE A 9 11.33 5.94 -16.54
N PRO A 10 12.31 6.84 -16.36
CA PRO A 10 13.42 6.61 -15.45
C PRO A 10 12.95 6.36 -14.01
N ILE A 11 13.60 5.46 -13.28
CA ILE A 11 13.28 5.18 -11.87
C ILE A 11 13.29 6.45 -11.02
N ALA A 12 14.30 7.30 -11.17
CA ALA A 12 14.43 8.57 -10.44
C ALA A 12 13.23 9.52 -10.66
N TRP A 13 12.58 9.43 -11.83
CA TRP A 13 11.40 10.23 -12.15
C TRP A 13 10.19 9.74 -11.36
N GLU A 14 10.00 8.43 -11.28
CA GLU A 14 8.95 7.83 -10.45
C GLU A 14 9.18 8.12 -8.97
N GLU A 15 10.41 8.02 -8.48
CA GLU A 15 10.76 8.35 -7.10
C GLU A 15 10.43 9.82 -6.78
N SER A 16 10.68 10.72 -7.72
CA SER A 16 10.32 12.14 -7.57
C SER A 16 8.80 12.33 -7.54
N ALA A 17 8.07 11.70 -8.45
CA ALA A 17 6.61 11.78 -8.49
C ALA A 17 5.97 11.20 -7.21
N GLY A 18 6.42 10.02 -6.78
CA GLY A 18 5.98 9.37 -5.56
C GLY A 18 6.17 10.22 -4.32
N ARG A 19 7.35 10.85 -4.18
CA ARG A 19 7.64 11.79 -3.09
C ARG A 19 6.67 12.96 -3.08
N HIS A 20 6.48 13.64 -4.21
CA HIS A 20 5.60 14.81 -4.27
C HIS A 20 4.14 14.45 -4.00
N ILE A 21 3.67 13.31 -4.50
CA ILE A 21 2.32 12.79 -4.20
C ILE A 21 2.20 12.49 -2.70
N ALA A 22 3.17 11.77 -2.13
CA ALA A 22 3.17 11.43 -0.72
C ALA A 22 3.15 12.67 0.17
N GLU A 23 3.92 13.70 -0.16
CA GLU A 23 3.98 14.97 0.57
C GLU A 23 2.69 15.79 0.43
N ALA A 24 2.21 15.96 -0.80
CA ALA A 24 1.02 16.79 -1.05
C ALA A 24 -0.25 16.18 -0.46
N VAL A 25 -0.37 14.84 -0.51
CA VAL A 25 -1.60 14.16 -0.15
C VAL A 25 -1.54 13.54 1.22
N PHE A 26 -0.38 13.06 1.69
CA PHE A 26 -0.27 12.39 2.99
C PHE A 26 0.72 13.07 3.93
N GLY A 27 1.39 14.13 3.48
CA GLY A 27 2.34 14.89 4.29
C GLY A 27 1.66 15.79 5.32
N ALA A 28 2.48 16.31 6.22
CA ALA A 28 2.09 17.23 7.29
C ALA A 28 1.89 18.65 6.77
N THR A 29 0.90 18.87 5.91
CA THR A 29 0.45 20.23 5.59
C THR A 29 -0.71 20.61 6.52
N HIS A 30 -0.60 21.80 7.12
CA HIS A 30 -1.66 22.40 7.91
C HIS A 30 -2.88 22.61 7.01
N THR A 31 -3.97 21.89 7.25
CA THR A 31 -5.26 22.27 6.68
C THR A 31 -5.76 23.52 7.41
N THR A 32 -6.40 24.44 6.67
CA THR A 32 -7.09 25.63 7.20
C THR A 32 -8.18 25.30 8.23
N SER A 33 -8.48 24.01 8.43
CA SER A 33 -9.45 23.45 9.38
C SER A 33 -8.84 23.02 10.72
N GLY A 34 -7.55 23.24 10.98
CA GLY A 34 -6.94 22.95 12.29
C GLY A 34 -6.70 21.47 12.60
N GLN A 35 -7.03 20.54 11.69
CA GLN A 35 -6.58 19.15 11.77
C GLN A 35 -5.31 19.00 10.93
N ALA A 36 -4.16 18.93 11.60
CA ALA A 36 -2.91 18.55 10.95
C ALA A 36 -3.04 17.11 10.41
N LYS A 37 -2.82 16.92 9.11
CA LYS A 37 -2.67 15.58 8.51
C LYS A 37 -1.33 15.02 8.96
N ARG A 38 -1.27 14.42 10.16
CA ARG A 38 0.00 13.99 10.78
C ARG A 38 0.35 12.60 10.28
N ILE A 39 1.54 12.40 9.73
CA ILE A 39 2.09 11.04 9.54
C ILE A 39 2.28 10.42 10.94
N CYS A 40 1.86 9.17 11.11
CA CYS A 40 2.01 8.44 12.37
C CYS A 40 3.47 8.00 12.54
N THR A 41 4.10 8.44 13.64
CA THR A 41 5.57 8.42 13.77
C THR A 41 6.08 8.14 15.18
N THR A 42 5.34 7.42 16.05
CA THR A 42 5.94 7.02 17.34
C THR A 42 7.22 6.22 17.10
N ALA A 43 8.28 6.51 17.85
CA ALA A 43 9.61 5.95 17.59
C ALA A 43 9.61 4.42 17.52
N ALA A 44 8.92 3.77 18.47
CA ALA A 44 8.81 2.32 18.50
C ALA A 44 8.00 1.75 17.32
N GLY A 45 6.90 2.41 16.95
CA GLY A 45 6.06 2.00 15.81
C GLY A 45 6.77 2.18 14.47
N THR A 46 7.46 3.30 14.27
CA THR A 46 8.29 3.53 13.08
C THR A 46 9.43 2.52 12.98
N ALA A 47 10.07 2.17 14.09
CA ALA A 47 11.10 1.15 14.09
C ALA A 47 10.55 -0.25 13.75
N ALA A 48 9.36 -0.59 14.23
CA ALA A 48 8.67 -1.85 13.88
C ALA A 48 8.29 -1.90 12.39
N LEU A 49 7.70 -0.82 11.87
CA LEU A 49 7.40 -0.70 10.44
C LEU A 49 8.66 -0.83 9.59
N GLY A 50 9.73 -0.10 9.95
CA GLY A 50 11.01 -0.16 9.26
C GLY A 50 11.59 -1.57 9.21
N ARG A 51 11.57 -2.31 10.32
CA ARG A 51 12.04 -3.71 10.33
C ARG A 51 11.25 -4.62 9.39
N LEU A 52 9.93 -4.46 9.33
CA LEU A 52 9.08 -5.21 8.40
C LEU A 52 9.39 -4.83 6.94
N THR A 53 9.45 -3.54 6.64
CA THR A 53 9.81 -3.02 5.31
C THR A 53 11.18 -3.54 4.86
N ASP A 54 12.19 -3.45 5.73
CA ASP A 54 13.54 -3.91 5.43
C ASP A 54 13.62 -5.42 5.19
N ARG A 55 12.81 -6.20 5.93
CA ARG A 55 12.75 -7.65 5.77
C ARG A 55 12.21 -8.04 4.40
N LEU A 56 11.16 -7.38 3.93
CA LEU A 56 10.58 -7.61 2.60
C LEU A 56 11.46 -7.04 1.49
N SER A 57 12.02 -5.83 1.66
CA SER A 57 12.79 -5.14 0.62
C SER A 57 14.11 -5.84 0.30
N ARG A 58 14.79 -6.43 1.30
CA ARG A 58 16.02 -7.22 1.10
C ARG A 58 15.85 -8.39 0.14
N VAL A 59 14.64 -8.93 0.04
CA VAL A 59 14.32 -10.06 -0.85
C VAL A 59 13.50 -9.62 -2.05
N ALA A 60 13.32 -8.33 -2.29
CA ALA A 60 12.44 -7.85 -3.36
C ALA A 60 13.06 -7.91 -4.76
N ASP A 61 14.39 -7.90 -4.87
CA ASP A 61 15.10 -7.76 -6.15
C ASP A 61 14.54 -6.61 -6.99
N SER A 62 14.48 -5.42 -6.38
CA SER A 62 13.81 -4.23 -6.90
C SER A 62 14.80 -3.08 -7.01
N PRO A 63 14.71 -2.24 -8.06
CA PRO A 63 15.53 -1.03 -8.16
C PRO A 63 15.07 0.08 -7.21
N TYR A 64 13.89 -0.05 -6.59
CA TYR A 64 13.30 0.98 -5.74
C TYR A 64 13.78 0.89 -4.30
N THR A 65 14.02 2.04 -3.69
CA THR A 65 14.10 2.15 -2.22
C THR A 65 12.69 2.30 -1.66
N PHE A 66 12.24 1.30 -0.90
CA PHE A 66 10.89 1.31 -0.34
C PHE A 66 10.76 2.28 0.85
N ARG A 67 9.74 3.14 0.80
CA ARG A 67 9.43 4.16 1.80
C ARG A 67 7.97 4.03 2.19
N ILE A 68 7.73 3.41 3.34
CA ILE A 68 6.39 3.08 3.81
C ILE A 68 6.03 4.01 4.95
N GLN A 69 4.86 4.64 4.87
CA GLN A 69 4.36 5.53 5.92
C GLN A 69 2.96 5.14 6.37
N VAL A 70 2.63 5.48 7.62
CA VAL A 70 1.29 5.29 8.17
C VAL A 70 0.60 6.64 8.31
N THR A 71 -0.63 6.74 7.81
CA THR A 71 -1.45 7.96 7.95
C THR A 71 -2.68 7.67 8.83
N PRO A 72 -3.11 8.61 9.69
CA PRO A 72 -4.31 8.46 10.51
C PRO A 72 -5.52 8.60 9.59
N HIS A 73 -6.11 7.46 9.25
CA HIS A 73 -7.30 7.39 8.40
C HIS A 73 -8.10 6.14 8.79
N PRO A 74 -9.41 6.27 9.08
CA PRO A 74 -10.20 5.18 9.65
C PRO A 74 -10.54 4.07 8.64
N ALA A 75 -10.42 4.33 7.33
CA ALA A 75 -10.64 3.28 6.34
C ALA A 75 -9.56 2.19 6.41
N VAL A 76 -9.99 0.94 6.25
CA VAL A 76 -9.11 -0.22 6.06
C VAL A 76 -8.54 -0.15 4.64
N ASN A 77 -7.35 0.43 4.49
CA ASN A 77 -6.68 0.58 3.20
C ASN A 77 -5.14 0.63 3.29
N ALA A 78 -4.51 0.30 2.18
CA ALA A 78 -3.12 0.62 1.87
C ALA A 78 -3.03 0.98 0.39
N LEU A 79 -2.00 1.73 0.00
CA LEU A 79 -1.84 2.23 -1.37
C LEU A 79 -0.37 2.24 -1.77
N ALA A 80 -0.05 1.54 -2.86
CA ALA A 80 1.18 1.75 -3.60
C ALA A 80 1.16 3.10 -4.33
N LEU A 81 2.26 3.83 -4.24
CA LEU A 81 2.54 5.05 -4.97
C LEU A 81 3.75 4.82 -5.90
N PRO A 82 3.93 5.64 -6.95
CA PRO A 82 5.11 5.53 -7.81
C PRO A 82 6.43 5.57 -7.03
N GLY A 83 7.46 4.88 -7.53
CA GLY A 83 8.84 5.11 -7.10
C GLY A 83 9.19 4.66 -5.68
N GLY A 84 8.70 3.50 -5.22
CA GLY A 84 9.09 2.95 -3.92
C GLY A 84 8.18 3.36 -2.76
N TYR A 85 7.20 4.23 -2.96
CA TYR A 85 6.37 4.73 -1.88
C TYR A 85 5.14 3.85 -1.67
N ALA A 86 4.76 3.62 -0.41
CA ALA A 86 3.44 3.11 -0.09
C ALA A 86 2.90 3.73 1.21
N VAL A 87 1.57 3.76 1.34
CA VAL A 87 0.88 4.33 2.49
C VAL A 87 -0.03 3.28 3.10
N ILE A 88 0.08 3.08 4.41
CA ILE A 88 -0.84 2.25 5.20
C ILE A 88 -1.77 3.17 5.98
N PHE A 89 -3.07 2.89 5.98
CA PHE A 89 -4.02 3.65 6.79
C PHE A 89 -4.11 3.04 8.20
N SER A 90 -4.23 3.88 9.22
CA SER A 90 -4.36 3.40 10.61
C SER A 90 -5.52 2.42 10.79
N GLY A 91 -6.64 2.61 10.07
CA GLY A 91 -7.76 1.68 10.06
C GLY A 91 -7.39 0.27 9.58
N LEU A 92 -6.39 0.12 8.71
CA LEU A 92 -5.86 -1.20 8.34
C LEU A 92 -5.13 -1.83 9.52
N LEU A 93 -4.29 -1.07 10.20
CA LEU A 93 -3.60 -1.57 11.39
C LEU A 93 -4.61 -1.96 12.46
N ASP A 94 -5.67 -1.17 12.67
CA ASP A 94 -6.74 -1.47 13.63
C ASP A 94 -7.48 -2.76 13.29
N PHE A 95 -7.75 -3.00 12.00
CA PHE A 95 -8.43 -4.19 11.51
C PHE A 95 -7.58 -5.46 11.48
N ALA A 96 -6.26 -5.32 11.32
CA ALA A 96 -5.34 -6.46 11.36
C ALA A 96 -5.24 -7.03 12.78
N GLU A 97 -5.31 -8.36 12.87
CA GLU A 97 -5.24 -9.13 14.12
C GLU A 97 -3.80 -9.60 14.39
N THR A 98 -3.02 -9.81 13.33
CA THR A 98 -1.64 -10.29 13.40
C THR A 98 -0.68 -9.43 12.56
N PRO A 99 0.62 -9.38 12.89
CA PRO A 99 1.60 -8.68 12.06
C PRO A 99 1.77 -9.33 10.67
N ASP A 100 1.46 -10.62 10.54
CA ASP A 100 1.58 -11.39 9.29
C ASP A 100 0.54 -10.96 8.26
N GLU A 101 -0.63 -10.49 8.71
CA GLU A 101 -1.63 -9.89 7.83
C GLU A 101 -1.18 -8.54 7.27
N VAL A 102 -0.58 -7.69 8.12
CA VAL A 102 -0.01 -6.42 7.67
C VAL A 102 1.16 -6.67 6.72
N ALA A 103 1.98 -7.68 7.00
CA ALA A 103 3.04 -8.12 6.10
C ALA A 103 2.49 -8.58 4.75
N GLY A 104 1.37 -9.32 4.76
CA GLY A 104 0.69 -9.75 3.54
C GLY A 104 0.24 -8.58 2.68
N VAL A 105 -0.49 -7.63 3.26
CA VAL A 105 -0.95 -6.43 2.52
C VAL A 105 0.25 -5.59 2.07
N LEU A 106 1.28 -5.43 2.91
CA LEU A 106 2.46 -4.66 2.52
C LEU A 106 3.23 -5.33 1.37
N ALA A 107 3.38 -6.64 1.38
CA ALA A 107 4.02 -7.38 0.28
C ALA A 107 3.24 -7.22 -1.03
N HIS A 108 1.91 -7.18 -0.98
CA HIS A 108 1.03 -6.86 -2.11
C HIS A 108 1.28 -5.47 -2.67
N GLU A 109 1.26 -4.44 -1.82
CA GLU A 109 1.51 -3.07 -2.25
C GLU A 109 2.94 -2.89 -2.81
N MET A 110 3.93 -3.55 -2.19
CA MET A 110 5.30 -3.56 -2.72
C MET A 110 5.36 -4.21 -4.11
N ALA A 111 4.57 -5.26 -4.37
CA ALA A 111 4.49 -5.86 -5.69
C ALA A 111 3.87 -4.91 -6.73
N HIS A 112 2.85 -4.12 -6.38
CA HIS A 112 2.35 -3.06 -7.27
C HIS A 112 3.42 -2.03 -7.62
N VAL A 113 4.30 -1.69 -6.68
CA VAL A 113 5.44 -0.80 -6.94
C VAL A 113 6.45 -1.46 -7.88
N ILE A 114 6.83 -2.71 -7.62
CA ILE A 114 7.79 -3.48 -8.44
C ILE A 114 7.33 -3.55 -9.89
N HIS A 115 6.05 -3.84 -10.11
CA HIS A 115 5.45 -3.92 -11.44
C HIS A 115 5.03 -2.56 -12.02
N ARG A 116 5.31 -1.46 -11.31
CA ARG A 116 5.03 -0.09 -11.76
C ARG A 116 3.53 0.12 -12.05
N HIS A 117 2.67 -0.61 -11.36
CA HIS A 117 1.22 -0.55 -11.51
C HIS A 117 0.69 0.84 -11.13
N ALA A 118 1.18 1.41 -10.02
CA ALA A 118 0.81 2.77 -9.59
C ALA A 118 1.16 3.82 -10.66
N THR A 119 2.38 3.76 -11.22
CA THR A 119 2.80 4.64 -12.32
C THR A 119 1.92 4.44 -13.55
N THR A 120 1.64 3.19 -13.91
CA THR A 120 0.78 2.86 -15.06
C THR A 120 -0.64 3.38 -14.88
N ALA A 121 -1.19 3.30 -13.67
CA ALA A 121 -2.52 3.81 -13.33
C ALA A 121 -2.57 5.34 -13.39
N VAL A 122 -1.58 6.03 -12.80
CA VAL A 122 -1.45 7.49 -12.89
C VAL A 122 -1.37 7.94 -14.36
N LEU A 123 -0.52 7.32 -15.16
CA LEU A 123 -0.39 7.63 -16.58
C LEU A 123 -1.69 7.41 -17.37
N ARG A 124 -2.46 6.36 -17.01
CA ARG A 124 -3.71 6.01 -17.68
C ARG A 124 -4.81 7.03 -17.40
N GLU A 125 -5.01 7.40 -16.14
CA GLU A 125 -6.11 8.29 -15.74
C GLU A 125 -5.79 9.77 -15.96
N LEU A 126 -4.54 10.17 -15.75
CA LEU A 126 -4.15 11.58 -15.67
C LEU A 126 -3.35 12.06 -16.89
N GLY A 127 -2.90 11.13 -17.73
CA GLY A 127 -2.11 11.42 -18.92
C GLY A 127 -0.70 11.96 -18.62
N TYR A 128 0.09 12.14 -19.69
CA TYR A 128 1.51 12.53 -19.56
C TYR A 128 1.72 13.96 -19.05
N ALA A 129 0.77 14.86 -19.31
CA ALA A 129 0.90 16.28 -18.95
C ALA A 129 1.15 16.47 -17.44
N LEU A 130 0.50 15.64 -16.62
CA LEU A 130 0.59 15.72 -15.17
C LEU A 130 1.82 14.99 -14.60
N LEU A 131 2.30 13.95 -15.29
CA LEU A 131 3.61 13.37 -14.98
C LEU A 131 4.73 14.39 -15.20
N PHE A 132 4.71 15.10 -16.34
CA PHE A 132 5.71 16.16 -16.59
C PHE A 132 5.62 17.31 -15.58
N ASP A 133 4.42 17.67 -15.12
CA ASP A 133 4.22 18.65 -14.05
C ASP A 133 4.76 18.15 -12.70
N LEU A 134 4.50 16.89 -12.33
CA LEU A 134 5.08 16.26 -11.13
C LEU A 134 6.61 16.21 -11.14
N LEU A 135 7.21 16.06 -12.33
CA LEU A 135 8.66 16.00 -12.54
C LEU A 135 9.34 17.37 -12.52
N SER A 136 8.64 18.42 -12.96
CA SER A 136 9.15 19.80 -12.93
C SER A 136 8.98 20.48 -11.57
N GLY A 137 8.36 19.80 -10.59
CA GLY A 137 8.02 20.39 -9.29
C GLY A 137 6.78 21.30 -9.38
N GLY A 138 5.85 20.96 -10.28
CA GLY A 138 4.64 21.70 -10.66
C GLY A 138 3.76 22.20 -9.52
N MET A 139 2.83 23.10 -9.88
CA MET A 139 2.03 23.86 -8.92
C MET A 139 1.24 22.93 -7.98
N ALA A 140 1.36 23.16 -6.67
CA ALA A 140 0.78 22.32 -5.61
C ALA A 140 -0.70 21.92 -5.82
N GLY A 141 -1.50 22.73 -6.52
CA GLY A 141 -2.90 22.42 -6.83
C GLY A 141 -3.12 21.22 -7.78
N GLY A 142 -2.20 20.99 -8.74
CA GLY A 142 -2.26 19.82 -9.62
C GLY A 142 -1.97 18.53 -8.86
N VAL A 143 -0.91 18.53 -8.04
CA VAL A 143 -0.46 17.38 -7.25
C VAL A 143 -1.50 16.93 -6.21
N VAL A 144 -2.20 17.86 -5.57
CA VAL A 144 -3.29 17.53 -4.62
C VAL A 144 -4.45 16.84 -5.34
N SER A 145 -4.85 17.34 -6.50
CA SER A 145 -5.93 16.76 -7.31
C SER A 145 -5.58 15.32 -7.75
N VAL A 146 -4.31 15.09 -8.14
CA VAL A 146 -3.78 13.75 -8.48
C VAL A 146 -3.89 12.78 -7.31
N GLY A 147 -3.45 13.18 -6.13
CA GLY A 147 -3.43 12.22 -5.04
C GLY A 147 -4.81 11.97 -4.43
N HIS A 148 -5.78 12.86 -4.62
CA HIS A 148 -7.19 12.53 -4.38
C HIS A 148 -7.71 11.48 -5.37
N GLU A 149 -7.36 11.59 -6.65
CA GLU A 149 -7.73 10.58 -7.67
C GLU A 149 -7.03 9.24 -7.39
N LEU A 150 -5.81 9.25 -6.85
CA LEU A 150 -5.10 8.04 -6.39
C LEU A 150 -5.87 7.24 -5.33
N LEU A 151 -6.71 7.90 -4.52
CA LEU A 151 -7.55 7.21 -3.54
C LEU A 151 -8.70 6.42 -4.18
N SER A 152 -9.06 6.73 -5.43
CA SER A 152 -10.09 6.05 -6.21
C SER A 152 -9.54 5.15 -7.32
N LEU A 153 -8.21 5.08 -7.50
CA LEU A 153 -7.61 4.22 -8.51
C LEU A 153 -7.88 2.75 -8.22
N SER A 154 -8.31 2.05 -9.26
CA SER A 154 -8.40 0.60 -9.28
C SER A 154 -7.39 0.02 -10.26
N TYR A 155 -6.81 -1.12 -9.89
CA TYR A 155 -5.94 -1.88 -10.77
C TYR A 155 -6.75 -2.88 -11.60
N SER A 156 -6.19 -3.27 -12.76
CA SER A 156 -6.77 -4.33 -13.59
C SER A 156 -6.64 -5.69 -12.90
N ARG A 157 -7.47 -6.66 -13.28
CA ARG A 157 -7.39 -8.04 -12.77
C ARG A 157 -6.01 -8.65 -12.96
N ASP A 158 -5.37 -8.42 -14.10
CA ASP A 158 -4.02 -8.91 -14.38
C ASP A 158 -2.98 -8.28 -13.43
N ALA A 159 -3.10 -6.99 -13.13
CA ALA A 159 -2.19 -6.29 -12.23
C ALA A 159 -2.35 -6.76 -10.77
N GLU A 160 -3.56 -7.10 -10.36
CA GLU A 160 -3.82 -7.73 -9.06
C GLU A 160 -3.25 -9.15 -9.01
N ALA A 161 -3.42 -9.95 -10.06
CA ALA A 161 -2.85 -11.30 -10.13
C ALA A 161 -1.31 -11.30 -10.07
N ASP A 162 -0.67 -10.36 -10.77
CA ASP A 162 0.78 -10.14 -10.73
C ASP A 162 1.24 -9.70 -9.32
N ALA A 163 0.47 -8.81 -8.68
CA ALA A 163 0.74 -8.33 -7.34
C ALA A 163 0.61 -9.46 -6.30
N ASP A 164 -0.44 -10.26 -6.36
CA ASP A 164 -0.67 -11.40 -5.47
C ASP A 164 0.45 -12.44 -5.62
N ALA A 165 0.76 -12.84 -6.86
CA ALA A 165 1.78 -13.85 -7.14
C ALA A 165 3.18 -13.41 -6.68
N THR A 166 3.49 -12.12 -6.86
CA THR A 166 4.78 -11.56 -6.44
C THR A 166 4.82 -11.33 -4.93
N GLY A 167 3.75 -10.82 -4.33
CA GLY A 167 3.62 -10.62 -2.89
C GLY A 167 3.79 -11.92 -2.12
N LEU A 168 3.17 -13.01 -2.56
CA LEU A 168 3.35 -14.34 -1.95
C LEU A 168 4.81 -14.81 -2.03
N LYS A 169 5.48 -14.62 -3.17
CA LYS A 169 6.91 -14.92 -3.30
C LYS A 169 7.78 -14.05 -2.39
N LEU A 170 7.42 -12.78 -2.16
CA LEU A 170 8.13 -11.91 -1.22
C LEU A 170 8.01 -12.43 0.20
N LEU A 171 6.80 -12.81 0.63
CA LEU A 171 6.57 -13.39 1.95
C LEU A 171 7.39 -14.68 2.13
N GLU A 172 7.32 -15.60 1.16
CA GLU A 172 8.06 -16.85 1.17
C GLU A 172 9.57 -16.62 1.27
N ARG A 173 10.14 -15.74 0.42
CA ARG A 173 11.57 -15.41 0.44
C ARG A 173 11.99 -14.70 1.73
N ALA A 174 11.09 -13.93 2.34
CA ALA A 174 11.31 -13.29 3.63
C ALA A 174 11.14 -14.25 4.83
N GLY A 175 10.75 -15.50 4.58
CA GLY A 175 10.45 -16.51 5.61
C GLY A 175 9.23 -16.16 6.46
N ILE A 176 8.25 -15.43 5.90
CA ILE A 176 6.97 -15.06 6.51
C ILE A 176 5.89 -15.98 5.93
N GLY A 177 5.05 -16.55 6.79
CA GLY A 177 3.98 -17.44 6.34
C GLY A 177 2.88 -16.70 5.58
N ALA A 178 2.37 -17.29 4.49
CA ALA A 178 1.31 -16.68 3.67
C ALA A 178 -0.09 -16.70 4.34
N HIS A 179 -0.23 -17.36 5.50
CA HIS A 179 -1.51 -17.51 6.20
C HIS A 179 -2.10 -16.15 6.61
N GLY A 180 -1.26 -15.17 6.98
CA GLY A 180 -1.71 -13.81 7.29
C GLY A 180 -2.37 -13.13 6.09
N PHE A 181 -1.82 -13.31 4.88
CA PHE A 181 -2.43 -12.80 3.66
C PHE A 181 -3.83 -13.41 3.43
N VAL A 182 -3.96 -14.74 3.53
CA VAL A 182 -5.27 -15.43 3.41
C VAL A 182 -6.26 -14.90 4.45
N ALA A 183 -5.85 -14.90 5.71
CA ALA A 183 -6.70 -14.54 6.84
C ALA A 183 -7.23 -13.11 6.72
N PHE A 184 -6.38 -12.17 6.32
CA PHE A 184 -6.79 -10.79 6.08
C PHE A 184 -7.89 -10.69 5.03
N TRP A 185 -7.69 -11.30 3.85
CA TRP A 185 -8.65 -11.24 2.75
C TRP A 185 -9.96 -11.99 3.05
N ASP A 186 -9.89 -13.12 3.77
CA ASP A 186 -11.10 -13.83 4.21
C ASP A 186 -11.92 -12.96 5.18
N ARG A 187 -11.28 -12.28 6.15
CA ARG A 187 -11.99 -11.34 7.03
C ARG A 187 -12.53 -10.11 6.28
N MET A 188 -11.79 -9.60 5.30
CA MET A 188 -12.28 -8.51 4.44
C MET A 188 -13.54 -8.91 3.68
N ARG A 189 -13.58 -10.12 3.12
CA ARG A 189 -14.75 -10.69 2.42
C ARG A 189 -15.95 -10.87 3.35
N ILE A 190 -15.73 -11.33 4.58
CA ILE A 190 -16.79 -11.45 5.59
C ILE A 190 -17.38 -10.06 5.87
N ARG A 191 -16.51 -9.07 6.16
CA ARG A 191 -16.93 -7.69 6.41
C ARG A 191 -17.66 -7.05 5.23
N GLU A 192 -17.27 -7.36 4.00
CA GLU A 192 -17.96 -6.91 2.80
C GLU A 192 -19.39 -7.48 2.70
N ARG A 193 -19.56 -8.78 3.00
CA ARG A 193 -20.87 -9.45 2.98
C ARG A 193 -21.78 -8.92 4.06
N GLU A 194 -21.28 -8.74 5.27
CA GLU A 194 -22.03 -8.10 6.37
C GLU A 194 -22.38 -6.64 6.05
N GLY A 195 -21.50 -5.95 5.32
CA GLY A 195 -21.73 -4.60 4.81
C GLY A 195 -22.82 -4.52 3.74
N LYS A 196 -22.98 -5.54 2.88
CA LYS A 196 -23.97 -5.56 1.78
C LYS A 196 -25.43 -5.53 2.24
N ASP A 197 -25.71 -6.02 3.44
CA ASP A 197 -27.04 -5.97 4.07
C ASP A 197 -27.27 -4.67 4.88
N SER A 198 -26.33 -3.72 4.82
CA SER A 198 -26.34 -2.45 5.54
C SER A 198 -25.95 -1.28 4.63
N ALA A 199 -26.16 -0.03 5.05
CA ALA A 199 -25.68 1.14 4.31
C ALA A 199 -24.16 1.39 4.45
N ILE A 200 -23.40 0.40 4.97
CA ILE A 200 -21.97 0.52 5.24
C ILE A 200 -21.20 0.30 3.94
N LYS A 201 -20.45 1.32 3.51
CA LYS A 201 -19.60 1.24 2.32
C LYS A 201 -18.56 0.12 2.50
N PRO A 202 -18.25 -0.65 1.44
CA PRO A 202 -17.20 -1.67 1.51
C PRO A 202 -15.86 -1.02 1.90
N PRO A 203 -14.97 -1.77 2.58
CA PRO A 203 -13.61 -1.32 2.82
C PRO A 203 -12.96 -0.75 1.56
N ALA A 204 -12.23 0.36 1.70
CA ALA A 204 -11.60 1.04 0.56
C ALA A 204 -10.66 0.13 -0.20
N LEU A 205 -9.93 -0.76 0.50
CA LEU A 205 -9.07 -1.76 -0.12
C LEU A 205 -9.82 -2.69 -1.09
N LEU A 206 -11.08 -3.06 -0.82
CA LEU A 206 -11.87 -3.89 -1.76
C LEU A 206 -12.39 -3.11 -2.96
N SER A 207 -12.41 -1.77 -2.87
CA SER A 207 -12.81 -0.91 -3.97
C SER A 207 -11.65 -0.63 -4.92
N THR A 208 -10.42 -0.58 -4.39
CA THR A 208 -9.19 -0.39 -5.18
C THR A 208 -8.61 -1.71 -5.67
N HIS A 209 -8.87 -2.81 -4.97
CA HIS A 209 -8.33 -4.15 -5.25
C HIS A 209 -9.45 -5.19 -5.42
N LEU A 210 -9.76 -5.51 -6.68
CA LEU A 210 -10.86 -6.41 -7.05
C LEU A 210 -10.49 -7.90 -6.87
N ASP A 211 -11.47 -8.76 -6.63
CA ASP A 211 -11.34 -10.24 -6.63
C ASP A 211 -10.68 -10.86 -5.37
N SER A 212 -11.31 -10.64 -4.20
CA SER A 212 -10.87 -11.24 -2.92
C SER A 212 -10.98 -12.77 -2.87
N GLU A 213 -11.81 -13.38 -3.71
CA GLU A 213 -12.02 -14.82 -3.74
C GLU A 213 -10.85 -15.56 -4.43
N ALA A 214 -10.40 -15.06 -5.58
CA ALA A 214 -9.22 -15.58 -6.26
C ALA A 214 -7.96 -15.47 -5.38
N ARG A 215 -7.81 -14.35 -4.65
CA ARG A 215 -6.70 -14.12 -3.70
C ARG A 215 -6.63 -15.14 -2.59
N ALA A 216 -7.77 -15.39 -1.94
CA ALA A 216 -7.85 -16.35 -0.86
C ALA A 216 -7.56 -17.77 -1.37
N ALA A 217 -7.98 -18.11 -2.60
CA ALA A 217 -7.67 -19.40 -3.22
C ALA A 217 -6.18 -19.56 -3.53
N LEU A 218 -5.51 -18.54 -4.08
CA LEU A 218 -4.09 -18.57 -4.39
C LEU A 218 -3.24 -18.76 -3.13
N ALA A 219 -3.54 -18.00 -2.08
CA ALA A 219 -2.74 -18.05 -0.87
C ALA A 219 -2.99 -19.31 -0.02
N ARG A 220 -4.11 -20.02 -0.21
CA ARG A 220 -4.34 -21.36 0.35
C ARG A 220 -3.43 -22.44 -0.25
N SER A 221 -2.83 -22.19 -1.41
CA SER A 221 -1.84 -23.09 -2.03
C SER A 221 -0.41 -22.84 -1.54
N ALA A 222 -0.17 -21.73 -0.82
CA ALA A 222 1.13 -21.37 -0.31
C ALA A 222 1.48 -22.14 0.99
N PRO A 223 2.76 -22.48 1.22
CA PRO A 223 3.18 -23.20 2.42
C PRO A 223 2.81 -22.43 3.71
N PRO A 224 2.29 -23.11 4.75
CA PRO A 224 1.90 -22.46 6.01
C PRO A 224 3.10 -22.04 6.87
N THR A 225 4.30 -22.47 6.51
CA THR A 225 5.50 -22.37 7.35
C THR A 225 6.18 -21.01 7.20
N GLY A 226 6.47 -20.37 8.33
CA GLY A 226 7.24 -19.13 8.40
C GLY A 226 7.43 -18.71 9.85
N THR A 227 8.25 -17.68 10.05
CA THR A 227 8.35 -16.98 11.34
C THR A 227 7.45 -15.75 11.31
N PRO A 228 6.89 -15.33 12.46
CA PRO A 228 6.08 -14.12 12.51
C PRO A 228 6.79 -12.92 11.88
N ALA A 229 6.04 -12.08 11.18
CA ALA A 229 6.54 -10.89 10.52
C ALA A 229 7.20 -9.92 11.51
N LEU A 230 6.65 -9.84 12.73
CA LEU A 230 7.12 -9.05 13.85
C LEU A 230 6.96 -9.85 15.16
N THR A 231 7.79 -9.55 16.16
CA THR A 231 7.58 -10.02 17.54
C THR A 231 6.35 -9.36 18.17
N ALA A 232 5.87 -9.90 19.29
CA ALA A 232 4.71 -9.36 19.99
C ALA A 232 4.90 -7.92 20.50
N GLU A 233 6.13 -7.52 20.84
CA GLU A 233 6.43 -6.15 21.25
C GLU A 233 6.37 -5.19 20.08
N GLU A 234 7.01 -5.56 18.98
CA GLU A 234 7.02 -4.77 17.74
C GLU A 234 5.63 -4.64 17.13
N TRP A 235 4.82 -5.70 17.23
CA TRP A 235 3.42 -5.65 16.81
C TRP A 235 2.61 -4.64 17.63
N ARG A 236 2.73 -4.66 18.96
CA ARG A 236 2.09 -3.66 19.83
C ARG A 236 2.57 -2.23 19.53
N ALA A 237 3.86 -2.08 19.25
CA ALA A 237 4.43 -0.79 18.86
C ALA A 237 3.85 -0.29 17.53
N LEU A 238 3.74 -1.17 16.53
CA LEU A 238 3.13 -0.82 15.23
C LEU A 238 1.65 -0.45 15.37
N LYS A 239 0.87 -1.19 16.15
CA LYS A 239 -0.55 -0.85 16.43
C LYS A 239 -0.74 0.51 17.08
N THR A 240 0.26 1.01 17.80
CA THR A 240 0.23 2.31 18.50
C THR A 240 1.03 3.40 17.78
N ILE A 241 1.39 3.19 16.50
CA ILE A 241 2.21 4.15 15.73
C ILE A 241 1.59 5.54 15.62
N CYS A 242 0.26 5.63 15.72
CA CYS A 242 -0.50 6.88 15.65
C CYS A 242 -0.84 7.50 17.02
N ALA A 243 -0.41 6.91 18.13
CA ALA A 243 -0.78 7.33 19.48
C ALA A 243 0.01 8.56 20.01
N GLY A 244 0.72 9.28 19.13
CA GLY A 244 1.60 10.42 19.46
C GLY A 244 1.10 11.80 19.04
#